data_AF-A0A6D2CDL9-F1
#
_entry.id   AF-A0A6D2CDL9-F1
#
_cell.length_a   1.000
_cell.length_b   1.000
_cell.length_c   1.000
_cell.angle_alpha   90.00
_cell.angle_beta   90.00
_cell.angle_gamma   90.00
#
_symmetry.space_group_name_H-M   'P 1'
#
loop_
_entity.id
_entity.type
_entity.pdbx_description
1 polymer ?
#
loop_
_entity_poly.entity_id
_entity_poly.type
_entity_poly.pdbx_seq_one_letter_code
_entity_poly.pdbx_strand_id
1 'polypeptide(L)'
;MIKTEKAKYAIIKDSNLVHDFKSGETYNPYTYVSKIISSNNANKIAREFENLSGEKVLETNISLIHEQLNIALKHAKNDKELENSLKQSFKVEYVKFSYGSKEPYLIIADRKITQENLDFLAIIKKLKENREKEAQQIKTQQNKKGLER
;
A
#
# COMPACT_ATOMS: atom_id res chain seq x y z
N MET A 1 -0.69 -10.03 -36.80
CA MET A 1 0.48 -10.44 -35.99
C MET A 1 1.63 -9.50 -36.32
N ILE A 2 2.02 -8.61 -35.39
CA ILE A 2 3.20 -7.76 -35.60
C ILE A 2 4.42 -8.62 -35.26
N LYS A 3 5.08 -9.15 -36.28
CA LYS A 3 6.39 -9.81 -36.15
C LYS A 3 7.45 -8.72 -36.17
N THR A 4 8.18 -8.54 -35.08
CA THR A 4 9.47 -7.86 -35.13
C THR A 4 10.56 -8.92 -35.15
N GLU A 5 11.63 -8.71 -35.94
CA GLU A 5 12.68 -9.71 -36.20
C GLU A 5 13.42 -10.20 -34.93
N LYS A 6 13.25 -9.52 -33.79
CA LYS A 6 13.89 -9.84 -32.50
C LYS A 6 12.90 -10.23 -31.40
N ALA A 7 11.60 -10.27 -31.66
CA ALA A 7 10.62 -10.51 -30.61
C ALA A 7 10.51 -12.00 -30.23
N LYS A 8 10.64 -12.27 -28.93
CA LYS A 8 10.42 -13.61 -28.33
C LYS A 8 8.93 -14.00 -28.27
N TYR A 9 8.04 -13.02 -28.42
CA TYR A 9 6.60 -13.21 -28.36
C TYR A 9 5.86 -12.23 -29.27
N ALA A 10 4.60 -12.53 -29.61
CA ALA A 10 3.71 -11.60 -30.31
C ALA A 10 2.41 -11.39 -29.53
N ILE A 11 1.99 -10.13 -29.38
CA ILE A 11 0.66 -9.80 -28.89
C ILE A 11 -0.32 -9.94 -30.06
N ILE A 12 -1.36 -10.76 -29.87
CA ILE A 12 -2.43 -10.93 -30.84
C ILE A 12 -3.45 -9.82 -30.60
N LYS A 13 -3.45 -8.85 -31.50
CA LYS A 13 -4.33 -7.69 -31.47
C LYS A 13 -5.80 -8.11 -31.27
N ASP A 14 -6.51 -7.36 -30.44
CA ASP A 14 -7.96 -7.52 -30.19
C ASP A 14 -8.40 -8.85 -29.54
N SER A 15 -7.47 -9.65 -29.00
CA SER A 15 -7.80 -10.97 -28.42
C SER A 15 -7.29 -11.19 -26.99
N ASN A 16 -6.55 -10.24 -26.40
CA ASN A 16 -5.89 -10.43 -25.10
C ASN A 16 -5.09 -11.74 -25.03
N LEU A 17 -4.34 -12.03 -26.10
CA LEU A 17 -3.51 -13.23 -26.21
C LEU A 17 -2.07 -12.86 -26.57
N VAL A 18 -1.16 -13.67 -26.06
CA VAL A 18 0.28 -13.60 -26.33
C VAL A 18 0.71 -14.96 -26.88
N HIS A 19 1.29 -14.95 -28.07
CA HIS A 19 1.92 -16.12 -28.67
C HIS A 19 3.41 -16.12 -28.34
N ASP A 20 3.90 -17.19 -27.70
CA ASP A 20 5.31 -17.40 -27.41
C ASP A 20 5.96 -18.19 -28.53
N PHE A 21 6.87 -17.54 -29.29
CA PHE A 21 7.54 -18.20 -30.41
C PHE A 21 8.53 -19.28 -29.95
N LYS A 22 8.97 -19.28 -28.69
CA LYS A 22 9.90 -20.29 -28.18
C LYS A 22 9.20 -21.61 -27.91
N SER A 23 8.01 -21.58 -27.28
CA SER A 23 7.22 -22.79 -27.01
C SER A 23 6.23 -23.15 -28.11
N GLY A 24 5.87 -22.20 -28.98
CA GLY A 24 4.82 -22.38 -29.99
C GLY A 24 3.41 -22.33 -29.40
N GLU A 25 3.26 -22.02 -28.11
CA GLU A 25 1.98 -21.95 -27.41
C GLU A 25 1.44 -20.51 -27.36
N THR A 26 0.12 -20.39 -27.21
CA THR A 26 -0.58 -19.12 -27.04
C THR A 26 -1.22 -19.08 -25.66
N TYR A 27 -1.02 -17.96 -24.95
CA TYR A 27 -1.48 -17.77 -23.58
C TYR A 27 -2.27 -16.46 -23.46
N ASN A 28 -3.10 -16.35 -22.42
CA ASN A 28 -3.47 -15.02 -21.95
C ASN A 28 -2.26 -14.32 -21.28
N PRO A 29 -2.22 -12.97 -21.22
CA PRO A 29 -1.11 -12.21 -20.66
C PRO A 29 -0.70 -12.63 -19.25
N TYR A 30 -1.67 -12.90 -18.37
CA TYR A 30 -1.39 -13.32 -17.00
C TYR A 30 -0.63 -14.65 -16.96
N THR A 31 -1.10 -15.66 -17.68
CA THR A 31 -0.45 -16.98 -17.76
C THR A 31 0.93 -16.88 -18.38
N TYR A 32 1.09 -16.05 -19.43
CA TYR A 32 2.40 -15.83 -20.05
C TYR A 32 3.41 -15.23 -19.07
N VAL A 33 3.04 -14.15 -18.39
CA VAL A 33 3.91 -13.49 -17.41
C VAL A 33 4.20 -14.42 -16.23
N SER A 34 3.20 -15.13 -15.72
CA SER A 34 3.35 -16.13 -14.65
C SER A 34 4.41 -17.19 -14.99
N LYS A 35 4.43 -17.70 -16.22
CA LYS A 35 5.45 -18.63 -16.71
C LYS A 35 6.84 -17.99 -16.77
N ILE A 36 6.95 -16.76 -17.30
CA ILE A 36 8.24 -16.05 -17.42
C ILE A 36 8.91 -15.86 -16.05
N ILE A 37 8.16 -15.40 -15.05
CA ILE A 37 8.71 -15.11 -13.72
C ILE A 37 8.61 -16.28 -12.75
N SER A 38 8.10 -17.43 -13.20
CA SER A 38 7.88 -18.63 -12.38
C SER A 38 7.18 -18.31 -11.06
N SER A 39 6.08 -17.56 -11.12
CA SER A 39 5.33 -17.13 -9.95
C SER A 39 3.83 -17.22 -10.18
N ASN A 40 3.09 -17.61 -9.15
CA ASN A 40 1.63 -17.56 -9.09
C ASN A 40 1.11 -16.36 -8.26
N ASN A 41 2.00 -15.49 -7.78
CA ASN A 41 1.61 -14.33 -7.00
C ASN A 41 1.06 -13.24 -7.93
N ALA A 42 -0.24 -12.96 -7.85
CA ALA A 42 -0.92 -12.02 -8.73
C ALA A 42 -0.30 -10.60 -8.73
N ASN A 43 0.20 -10.13 -7.58
CA ASN A 43 0.84 -8.81 -7.47
C ASN A 43 2.21 -8.80 -8.19
N LYS A 44 3.03 -9.84 -8.02
CA LYS A 44 4.29 -9.98 -8.76
C LYS A 44 4.05 -10.06 -10.27
N ILE A 45 3.02 -10.80 -10.70
CA ILE A 45 2.64 -10.95 -12.10
C ILE A 45 2.17 -9.61 -12.66
N ALA A 46 1.29 -8.89 -11.96
CA ALA A 46 0.81 -7.59 -12.39
C ALA A 46 1.96 -6.56 -12.49
N ARG A 47 2.88 -6.51 -11.52
CA ARG A 47 4.06 -5.63 -11.57
C ARG A 47 4.95 -5.94 -12.78
N GLU A 48 5.20 -7.22 -13.05
CA GLU A 48 5.98 -7.59 -14.23
C GLU A 48 5.26 -7.23 -15.52
N PHE A 49 3.93 -7.39 -15.55
CA PHE A 49 3.13 -6.92 -16.68
C PHE A 49 3.26 -5.41 -16.87
N GLU A 50 3.19 -4.59 -15.82
CA GLU A 50 3.41 -3.13 -15.89
C GLU A 50 4.82 -2.81 -16.44
N ASN A 51 5.85 -3.53 -15.99
CA ASN A 51 7.23 -3.35 -16.47
C ASN A 51 7.39 -3.68 -17.95
N LEU A 52 6.74 -4.75 -18.43
CA LEU A 52 6.85 -5.21 -19.82
C LEU A 52 6.02 -4.37 -20.79
N SER A 53 4.83 -3.93 -20.36
CA SER A 53 3.88 -3.19 -21.21
C SER A 53 4.04 -1.67 -21.12
N GLY A 54 4.55 -1.15 -20.00
CA GLY A 54 4.49 0.27 -19.65
C GLY A 54 3.11 0.73 -19.20
N GLU A 55 2.11 -0.14 -19.17
CA GLU A 55 0.76 0.17 -18.71
C GLU A 55 0.67 0.04 -17.19
N LYS A 56 -0.12 0.90 -16.55
CA LYS A 56 -0.43 0.78 -15.12
C LYS A 56 -1.71 -0.02 -14.96
N VAL A 57 -1.65 -1.13 -14.25
CA VAL A 57 -2.79 -2.01 -13.95
C VAL A 57 -3.04 -2.19 -12.45
N LEU A 58 -2.07 -1.79 -11.61
CA LEU A 58 -2.19 -1.82 -10.16
C LEU A 58 -2.64 -0.47 -9.60
N GLU A 59 -3.87 -0.45 -9.12
CA GLU A 59 -4.46 0.69 -8.42
C GLU A 59 -4.30 0.56 -6.91
N THR A 60 -4.16 1.71 -6.25
CA THR A 60 -4.11 1.76 -4.79
C THR A 60 -5.52 1.69 -4.24
N ASN A 61 -5.81 0.70 -3.38
CA ASN A 61 -7.11 0.59 -2.74
C ASN A 61 -7.23 1.61 -1.59
N ILE A 62 -7.67 2.83 -1.92
CA ILE A 62 -7.81 3.94 -0.98
C ILE A 62 -8.80 3.62 0.14
N SER A 63 -9.88 2.91 -0.15
CA SER A 63 -10.88 2.51 0.86
C SER A 63 -10.28 1.62 1.94
N LEU A 64 -9.47 0.63 1.55
CA LEU A 64 -8.77 -0.23 2.52
C LEU A 64 -7.76 0.57 3.35
N ILE A 65 -7.08 1.55 2.74
CA ILE A 65 -6.18 2.46 3.48
C ILE A 65 -6.94 3.24 4.53
N HIS A 66 -8.10 3.83 4.20
CA HIS A 66 -8.94 4.53 5.17
C HIS A 66 -9.39 3.63 6.32
N GLU A 67 -9.82 2.41 6.01
CA GLU A 67 -10.26 1.45 7.02
C GLU A 67 -9.14 1.15 8.02
N GLN A 68 -7.96 0.77 7.52
CA GLN A 68 -6.81 0.42 8.37
C GLN A 68 -6.27 1.64 9.13
N LEU A 69 -6.31 2.82 8.52
CA LEU A 69 -5.97 4.07 9.17
C LEU A 69 -6.91 4.39 10.33
N ASN A 70 -8.23 4.24 10.14
CA ASN A 70 -9.21 4.45 11.20
C ASN A 70 -9.03 3.48 12.36
N ILE A 71 -8.69 2.22 12.07
CA ILE A 71 -8.37 1.22 13.10
C ILE A 71 -7.12 1.65 13.88
N ALA A 72 -6.03 2.00 13.19
CA ALA A 72 -4.80 2.44 13.81
C ALA A 72 -5.01 3.69 14.70
N LEU A 73 -5.81 4.65 14.23
CA LEU A 73 -6.12 5.89 14.94
C LEU A 73 -7.01 5.72 16.17
N LYS A 74 -7.57 4.53 16.44
CA LYS A 74 -8.23 4.27 17.73
C LYS A 74 -7.24 4.28 18.89
N HIS A 75 -5.98 3.94 18.62
CA HIS A 75 -4.99 3.71 19.67
C HIS A 75 -3.69 4.49 19.46
N ALA A 76 -3.31 4.78 18.21
CA ALA A 76 -2.08 5.49 17.91
C ALA A 76 -2.09 6.92 18.47
N LYS A 77 -0.97 7.32 19.06
CA LYS A 77 -0.76 8.62 19.72
C LYS A 77 0.25 9.49 19.00
N ASN A 78 1.15 8.85 18.27
CA ASN A 78 2.22 9.49 17.53
C ASN A 78 2.38 8.82 16.15
N ASP A 79 3.21 9.44 15.33
CA ASP A 79 3.58 8.98 14.00
C ASP A 79 4.17 7.56 14.01
N LYS A 80 5.07 7.25 14.95
CA LYS A 80 5.70 5.92 15.05
C LYS A 80 4.70 4.81 15.34
N GLU A 81 3.77 5.04 16.25
CA GLU A 81 2.71 4.07 16.57
C GLU A 81 1.76 3.86 15.39
N LEU A 82 1.41 4.95 14.69
CA LEU A 82 0.58 4.90 13.48
C LEU A 82 1.30 4.09 12.38
N GLU A 83 2.56 4.43 12.09
CA GLU A 83 3.40 3.73 11.12
C GLU A 83 3.53 2.24 11.44
N ASN A 84 3.79 1.89 12.70
CA ASN A 84 3.90 0.50 13.13
C ASN A 84 2.57 -0.26 12.98
N SER A 85 1.45 0.33 13.37
CA SER A 85 0.14 -0.31 13.22
C SER A 85 -0.17 -0.60 11.75
N LEU A 86 0.10 0.36 10.86
CA LEU A 86 -0.12 0.19 9.42
C LEU A 86 0.84 -0.86 8.82
N LYS A 87 2.11 -0.90 9.25
CA LYS A 87 3.05 -1.96 8.83
C LYS A 87 2.51 -3.35 9.13
N GLN A 88 1.95 -3.55 10.33
CA GLN A 88 1.38 -4.84 10.74
C GLN A 88 0.11 -5.17 9.94
N SER A 89 -0.79 -4.21 9.78
CA SER A 89 -2.03 -4.39 8.99
C SER A 89 -1.76 -4.80 7.54
N PHE A 90 -0.84 -4.10 6.87
CA PHE A 90 -0.50 -4.34 5.47
C PHE A 90 0.56 -5.41 5.26
N LYS A 91 1.19 -5.91 6.33
CA LYS A 91 2.32 -6.86 6.29
C LYS A 91 3.46 -6.36 5.41
N VAL A 92 3.84 -5.10 5.60
CA VAL A 92 4.91 -4.42 4.85
C VAL A 92 6.03 -3.96 5.77
N GLU A 93 7.25 -3.91 5.23
CA GLU A 93 8.44 -3.49 6.00
C GLU A 93 8.51 -1.97 6.20
N TYR A 94 7.97 -1.21 5.24
CA TYR A 94 8.10 0.24 5.18
C TYR A 94 6.74 0.93 5.17
N VAL A 95 6.57 1.84 6.13
CA VAL A 95 5.49 2.82 6.18
C VAL A 95 6.11 4.11 6.69
N LYS A 96 5.75 5.24 6.08
CA LYS A 96 6.19 6.57 6.53
C LYS A 96 5.03 7.55 6.51
N PHE A 97 4.71 8.11 7.66
CA PHE A 97 3.79 9.23 7.80
C PHE A 97 4.62 10.52 7.90
N SER A 98 4.40 11.45 6.98
CA SER A 98 5.12 12.73 6.95
C SER A 98 4.14 13.88 6.85
N TYR A 99 4.28 14.84 7.75
CA TYR A 99 3.46 16.04 7.82
C TYR A 99 4.29 17.20 8.36
N GLY A 100 3.96 18.45 7.97
CA GLY A 100 4.67 19.64 8.43
C GLY A 100 4.79 20.72 7.34
N SER A 101 6.00 21.29 7.20
CA SER A 101 6.32 22.40 6.28
C SER A 101 6.41 22.00 4.80
N LYS A 102 6.26 20.71 4.48
CA LYS A 102 6.18 20.18 3.11
C LYS A 102 4.82 19.54 2.89
N GLU A 103 4.48 19.26 1.64
CA GLU A 103 3.27 18.53 1.29
C GLU A 103 3.17 17.22 2.09
N PRO A 104 2.07 17.00 2.82
CA PRO A 104 1.92 15.81 3.65
C PRO A 104 1.71 14.57 2.79
N TYR A 105 2.25 13.45 3.25
CA TYR A 105 2.11 12.17 2.56
C TYR A 105 2.19 10.99 3.52
N LEU A 106 1.62 9.87 3.08
CA LEU A 106 1.75 8.56 3.68
C LEU A 106 2.36 7.63 2.64
N ILE A 107 3.47 6.97 2.96
CA ILE A 107 4.02 5.90 2.13
C ILE A 107 3.67 4.57 2.79
N ILE A 108 3.16 3.63 2.00
CA ILE A 108 2.96 2.22 2.39
C ILE A 108 3.65 1.37 1.34
N ALA A 109 4.71 0.66 1.72
CA ALA A 109 5.63 -0.02 0.81
C ALA A 109 6.12 0.94 -0.31
N ASP A 110 5.69 0.71 -1.54
CA ASP A 110 6.05 1.46 -2.74
C ASP A 110 4.98 2.48 -3.18
N ARG A 111 3.89 2.61 -2.43
CA ARG A 111 2.78 3.52 -2.77
C ARG A 111 2.81 4.76 -1.92
N LYS A 112 2.83 5.93 -2.58
CA LYS A 112 2.71 7.25 -1.95
C LYS A 112 1.27 7.74 -2.06
N ILE A 113 0.68 8.05 -0.92
CA ILE A 113 -0.67 8.59 -0.77
C ILE A 113 -0.56 10.05 -0.32
N THR A 114 -1.30 10.92 -1.00
CA THR A 114 -1.25 12.39 -0.84
C THR A 114 -2.56 12.95 -0.29
N GLN A 115 -2.59 14.27 -0.06
CA GLN A 115 -3.75 15.00 0.47
C GLN A 115 -5.03 14.84 -0.35
N GLU A 116 -4.93 14.54 -1.65
CA GLU A 116 -6.09 14.24 -2.51
C GLU A 116 -6.87 13.01 -2.05
N ASN A 117 -6.20 12.10 -1.35
CA ASN A 117 -6.77 10.82 -0.92
C ASN A 117 -6.98 10.74 0.60
N LEU A 118 -6.30 11.57 1.39
CA LEU A 118 -6.34 11.50 2.86
C LEU A 118 -6.39 12.90 3.47
N ASP A 119 -7.22 13.06 4.50
CA ASP A 119 -7.23 14.27 5.33
C ASP A 119 -6.18 14.18 6.44
N PHE A 120 -4.96 14.65 6.14
CA PHE A 120 -3.85 14.64 7.10
C PHE A 120 -4.13 15.52 8.33
N LEU A 121 -4.92 16.59 8.20
CA LEU A 121 -5.24 17.46 9.32
C LEU A 121 -6.13 16.72 10.34
N ALA A 122 -7.12 15.98 9.87
CA ALA A 122 -7.96 15.13 10.71
C ALA A 122 -7.13 14.05 11.42
N ILE A 123 -6.20 13.40 10.72
CA ILE A 123 -5.30 12.40 11.30
C ILE A 123 -4.46 13.02 12.44
N ILE A 124 -3.80 14.15 12.18
CA ILE A 124 -2.96 14.84 13.17
C ILE A 124 -3.78 15.26 14.39
N LYS A 125 -4.98 15.79 14.17
CA LYS A 125 -5.91 16.16 15.25
C LYS A 125 -6.22 14.92 16.10
N LYS A 126 -6.51 13.78 15.47
CA LYS A 126 -6.83 12.55 16.20
C LYS A 126 -5.68 12.03 17.05
N LEU A 127 -4.45 12.07 16.52
CA LEU A 127 -3.25 11.69 17.27
C LEU A 127 -3.03 12.61 18.49
N LYS A 128 -3.33 13.91 18.38
CA LYS A 128 -3.28 14.85 19.52
C LYS A 128 -4.33 14.51 20.58
N GLU A 129 -5.58 14.29 20.18
CA GLU A 129 -6.67 13.89 21.10
C GLU A 129 -6.31 12.62 21.88
N ASN A 130 -5.72 11.62 21.21
CA ASN A 130 -5.34 10.37 21.86
C ASN A 130 -4.23 10.56 22.90
N ARG A 131 -3.22 11.41 22.61
CA ARG A 131 -2.17 11.78 23.59
C ARG A 131 -2.75 12.48 24.81
N GLU A 132 -3.66 13.41 24.61
CA GLU A 132 -4.30 14.16 25.70
C GLU A 132 -5.14 13.25 26.59
N LYS A 133 -5.90 12.32 26.00
CA LYS A 133 -6.69 11.34 26.75
C LYS A 133 -5.82 10.44 27.63
N GLU A 134 -4.69 9.98 27.12
CA GLU A 134 -3.77 9.17 27.92
C GLU A 134 -3.17 9.99 29.08
N ALA A 135 -2.72 11.22 28.81
CA ALA A 135 -2.17 12.08 29.85
C ALA A 135 -3.17 12.35 30.98
N GLN A 136 -4.46 12.50 30.65
CA GLN A 136 -5.53 12.62 31.65
C GLN A 136 -5.72 11.33 32.45
N GLN A 137 -5.76 10.17 31.78
CA GLN A 137 -5.90 8.87 32.45
C GLN A 137 -4.75 8.59 33.43
N ILE A 138 -3.51 8.88 33.05
CA ILE A 138 -2.34 8.72 33.91
C ILE A 138 -2.45 9.62 35.16
N LYS A 139 -2.83 10.89 34.99
CA LYS A 139 -3.03 11.82 36.12
C LYS A 139 -4.13 11.34 37.07
N THR A 140 -5.26 10.85 36.56
CA THR A 140 -6.34 10.32 37.38
C THR A 140 -5.91 9.08 38.17
N GLN A 141 -5.11 8.19 37.57
CA GLN A 141 -4.60 7.00 38.25
C GLN A 141 -3.56 7.32 39.34
N GLN A 142 -2.70 8.31 39.11
CA GLN A 142 -1.72 8.77 40.10
C GLN A 142 -2.41 9.43 41.32
N ASN A 143 -3.44 10.25 41.08
CA ASN A 143 -4.23 10.85 42.16
C ASN A 143 -4.94 9.79 43.02
N LYS A 144 -5.50 8.73 42.41
CA LYS A 144 -6.12 7.63 43.17
C LYS A 144 -5.12 6.88 44.06
N LYS A 145 -3.91 6.59 43.55
CA LYS A 145 -2.86 5.90 44.35
C LYS A 145 -2.26 6.76 45.47
N GLY A 146 -2.30 8.09 45.35
CA GLY A 146 -1.84 9.01 46.39
C GLY A 146 -2.84 9.19 47.54
N LEU A 147 -4.12 8.90 47.32
CA LEU A 147 -5.18 8.94 48.34
C LEU A 147 -5.32 7.64 49.15
N GLU A 148 -4.69 6.55 48.70
CA GLU A 148 -4.66 5.25 49.39
C GLU A 148 -3.42 5.06 50.28
N ARG A 149 -2.60 6.12 50.46
CA ARG A 149 -1.44 6.16 51.38
C ARG A 149 -1.68 7.18 52.48
#